data_AF-A0A1B6JPA9-F1
#
_entry.id   AF-A0A1B6JPA9-F1
#
_cell.length_a   1.000
_cell.length_b   1.000
_cell.length_c   1.000
_cell.angle_alpha   90.00
_cell.angle_beta   90.00
_cell.angle_gamma   90.00
#
_symmetry.space_group_name_H-M   'P 1'
#
loop_
_entity.id
_entity.type
_entity.pdbx_description
1 polymer ?
#
loop_
_entity_poly.entity_id
_entity_poly.type
_entity_poly.pdbx_seq_one_letter_code
_entity_poly.pdbx_strand_id
1 'polypeptide(L)'
;MTANFFCSRASEAANEDWQLPLSFLKNHHVEAIEGAPTVFHSWRMKERMKTVSVALVLCLNVGVDPPDIVKTQPCARLECWVDPLSMSPQKALENIGANLQKQYERWQPKARYKQSLDPTVEEVKKLCTSLRRNAKEERVLFHYNGHGVPKPTSNGEIWVFNRTYTQYIPLSVYDLQTWMGAPSIYVYDCSSAGVIVDLFRQFAEQHEREFEQGNSSTANRVPPPSFKNCIQLAACSADQILPMNPDLPADIFTSCLTTPIKIALRWFVMQNQNRLEPRVTLDLIDKIPGQLSDRRTMLGELNWIFTAITDTIAWNTLPRDLFQKLFRQDLLVASLFRNYLLAERIMRSYDCTPVSSPALPPTYQHPMWQAWDLALDLSLAQLPAVLANEDNFTHSPFFEEQLTAFQVWLQLGSEQRNPPEQLPIVLQVLLSQIHRLRALELLGKFLDLGPWAVNLALSVGIFPYVLKLLQGAKELRPLLVFIWAKILAVDVTCQADLVRDNGHKYFLSILQDTTIRSEDRTMATFALACVVHRHAAGQDAARVSNLVSVCLEQLGDPNPLLRQWLALCLGRLWHNY
;
A
#
# COMPACT_ATOMS: atom_id res chain seq x y z
N MET A 1 -38.77 -48.67 -61.79
CA MET A 1 -37.87 -49.48 -60.94
C MET A 1 -36.56 -49.53 -61.69
N THR A 2 -35.44 -48.94 -61.29
CA THR A 2 -34.88 -48.74 -59.95
C THR A 2 -33.87 -47.59 -60.04
N ALA A 3 -34.09 -46.54 -59.27
CA ALA A 3 -33.07 -45.56 -58.91
C ALA A 3 -33.06 -45.48 -57.38
N ASN A 4 -31.89 -45.21 -56.81
CA ASN A 4 -31.55 -45.11 -55.38
C ASN A 4 -31.04 -46.40 -54.71
N PHE A 5 -29.71 -46.60 -54.75
CA PHE A 5 -29.02 -47.50 -53.81
C PHE A 5 -27.60 -47.05 -53.40
N PHE A 6 -27.17 -45.81 -53.69
CA PHE A 6 -25.80 -45.36 -53.39
C PHE A 6 -25.70 -43.99 -52.67
N CYS A 7 -26.67 -43.62 -51.84
CA CYS A 7 -26.56 -42.41 -51.02
C CYS A 7 -27.12 -42.60 -49.61
N SER A 8 -26.62 -43.58 -48.86
CA SER A 8 -26.88 -43.67 -47.41
C SER A 8 -25.70 -44.15 -46.54
N ARG A 9 -24.59 -44.62 -47.12
CA ARG A 9 -23.46 -45.16 -46.32
C ARG A 9 -22.35 -44.16 -45.98
N ALA A 10 -22.27 -43.03 -46.68
CA ALA A 10 -21.20 -42.05 -46.44
C ALA A 10 -21.45 -41.16 -45.21
N SER A 11 -22.70 -41.00 -44.76
CA SER A 11 -23.02 -40.22 -43.55
C SER A 11 -22.92 -41.03 -42.25
N GLU A 12 -22.96 -42.36 -42.30
CA GLU A 12 -22.79 -43.23 -41.12
C GLU A 12 -21.31 -43.48 -40.79
N ALA A 13 -20.45 -43.66 -41.80
CA ALA A 13 -19.01 -43.93 -41.60
C ALA A 13 -18.26 -42.76 -40.94
N ALA A 14 -18.62 -41.51 -41.26
CA ALA A 14 -18.01 -40.33 -40.62
C ALA A 14 -18.34 -40.22 -39.12
N ASN A 15 -19.36 -40.93 -38.63
CA ASN A 15 -19.75 -40.94 -37.22
C ASN A 15 -19.00 -41.99 -36.38
N GLU A 16 -18.36 -42.98 -37.02
CA GLU A 16 -17.58 -44.03 -36.35
C GLU A 16 -16.14 -43.59 -36.07
N ASP A 17 -15.55 -42.79 -36.97
CA ASP A 17 -14.15 -42.32 -36.84
C ASP A 17 -13.92 -41.48 -35.57
N TRP A 18 -14.89 -40.63 -35.19
CA TRP A 18 -14.82 -39.83 -33.95
C TRP A 18 -14.85 -40.67 -32.67
N GLN A 19 -15.26 -41.95 -32.75
CA GLN A 19 -15.36 -42.85 -31.60
C GLN A 19 -14.10 -43.70 -31.42
N LEU A 20 -13.14 -43.66 -32.36
CA LEU A 20 -11.90 -44.41 -32.26
C LEU A 20 -10.96 -43.77 -31.22
N PRO A 21 -10.42 -44.56 -30.26
CA PRO A 21 -9.53 -44.03 -29.25
C PRO A 21 -8.19 -43.62 -29.86
N LEU A 22 -7.87 -42.33 -29.70
CA LEU A 22 -6.57 -41.77 -30.08
C LEU A 22 -5.46 -42.34 -29.17
N SER A 23 -4.59 -43.16 -29.75
CA SER A 23 -3.47 -43.80 -29.04
C SER A 23 -2.20 -42.95 -29.16
N PHE A 24 -1.37 -42.91 -28.11
CA PHE A 24 -0.07 -42.19 -28.06
C PHE A 24 -0.14 -40.66 -28.30
N LEU A 25 -1.28 -40.04 -28.02
CA LEU A 25 -1.49 -38.59 -28.20
C LEU A 25 -1.69 -37.81 -26.89
N LYS A 26 -1.38 -38.44 -25.73
CA LYS A 26 -1.35 -37.74 -24.44
C LYS A 26 -0.09 -36.88 -24.29
N ASN A 27 -0.12 -35.88 -23.42
CA ASN A 27 0.99 -34.92 -23.22
C ASN A 27 2.36 -35.59 -22.99
N HIS A 28 2.44 -36.68 -22.23
CA HIS A 28 3.69 -37.41 -21.99
C HIS A 28 4.26 -38.14 -23.23
N HIS A 29 3.53 -38.20 -24.34
CA HIS A 29 4.03 -38.73 -25.62
C HIS A 29 4.47 -37.63 -26.57
N VAL A 30 3.79 -36.47 -26.54
CA VAL A 30 3.94 -35.39 -27.53
C VAL A 30 4.86 -34.26 -27.04
N GLU A 31 4.98 -34.08 -25.73
CA GLU A 31 5.82 -33.07 -25.09
C GLU A 31 7.07 -33.72 -24.47
N ALA A 32 8.16 -32.96 -24.35
CA ALA A 32 9.34 -33.40 -23.62
C ALA A 32 9.04 -33.50 -22.12
N ILE A 33 9.49 -34.58 -21.47
CA ILE A 33 9.30 -34.79 -20.03
C ILE A 33 10.41 -34.04 -19.28
N GLU A 34 10.20 -32.74 -19.09
CA GLU A 34 11.10 -31.86 -18.35
C GLU A 34 10.33 -30.88 -17.45
N GLY A 35 11.01 -30.35 -16.43
CA GLY A 35 10.44 -29.30 -15.60
C GLY A 35 10.50 -27.96 -16.32
N ALA A 36 9.41 -27.19 -16.28
CA ALA A 36 9.41 -25.83 -16.80
C ALA A 36 10.50 -24.98 -16.11
N PRO A 37 11.20 -24.10 -16.84
CA PRO A 37 12.21 -23.22 -16.25
C PRO A 37 11.56 -22.31 -15.22
N THR A 38 12.14 -22.25 -14.02
CA THR A 38 11.67 -21.36 -12.95
C THR A 38 12.06 -19.91 -13.26
N VAL A 39 11.09 -19.10 -13.67
CA VAL A 39 11.30 -17.67 -13.89
C VAL A 39 11.22 -16.94 -12.55
N PHE A 40 12.36 -16.79 -11.88
CA PHE A 40 12.45 -16.05 -10.61
C PHE A 40 12.14 -14.56 -10.83
N HIS A 41 10.98 -14.11 -10.35
CA HIS A 41 10.67 -12.70 -10.19
C HIS A 41 10.87 -12.28 -8.73
N SER A 42 11.61 -11.19 -8.52
CA SER A 42 11.86 -10.63 -7.18
C SER A 42 10.65 -9.85 -6.66
N TRP A 43 9.56 -10.54 -6.32
CA TRP A 43 8.39 -9.93 -5.66
C TRP A 43 8.58 -9.81 -4.14
N ARG A 44 9.47 -10.60 -3.55
CA ARG A 44 9.77 -10.56 -2.12
C ARG A 44 10.48 -9.25 -1.77
N MET A 45 9.95 -8.53 -0.79
CA MET A 45 10.65 -7.40 -0.21
C MET A 45 11.90 -7.86 0.52
N LYS A 46 13.07 -7.43 0.04
CA LYS A 46 14.38 -7.83 0.58
C LYS A 46 14.62 -7.30 1.99
N GLU A 47 14.20 -6.06 2.26
CA GLU A 47 14.38 -5.40 3.57
C GLU A 47 13.11 -4.68 3.98
N ARG A 48 12.52 -5.14 5.10
CA ARG A 48 11.41 -4.45 5.74
C ARG A 48 11.97 -3.31 6.57
N MET A 49 11.64 -2.07 6.20
CA MET A 49 12.04 -0.89 6.96
C MET A 49 10.92 -0.45 7.90
N LYS A 50 11.28 0.19 9.01
CA LYS A 50 10.30 0.78 9.90
C LYS A 50 10.70 2.19 10.31
N THR A 51 9.74 3.10 10.24
CA THR A 51 9.88 4.40 10.90
C THR A 51 9.62 4.26 12.39
N VAL A 52 10.66 4.41 13.20
CA VAL A 52 10.63 4.19 14.66
C VAL A 52 10.62 5.48 15.47
N SER A 53 10.97 6.60 14.85
CA SER A 53 11.06 7.90 15.51
C SER A 53 10.57 9.02 14.61
N VAL A 54 9.91 10.00 15.22
CA VAL A 54 9.30 11.14 14.54
C VAL A 54 9.67 12.42 15.27
N ALA A 55 10.31 13.34 14.56
CA ALA A 55 10.57 14.71 14.98
C ALA A 55 9.51 15.64 14.40
N LEU A 56 8.79 16.36 15.26
CA LEU A 56 7.80 17.37 14.88
C LEU A 56 8.36 18.75 15.22
N VAL A 57 8.89 19.45 14.23
CA VAL A 57 9.47 20.79 14.36
C VAL A 57 8.46 21.79 13.83
N LEU A 58 7.89 22.58 14.74
CA LEU A 58 6.89 23.59 14.43
C LEU A 58 7.51 24.97 14.64
N CYS A 59 7.54 25.80 13.60
CA CYS A 59 8.02 27.17 13.64
C CYS A 59 6.87 28.11 13.23
N LEU A 60 6.01 28.44 14.18
CA LEU A 60 4.73 29.13 13.95
C LEU A 60 4.68 30.55 14.50
N ASN A 61 5.40 30.85 15.60
CA ASN A 61 5.40 32.16 16.26
C ASN A 61 3.99 32.80 16.32
N VAL A 62 3.05 32.08 16.95
CA VAL A 62 1.60 32.35 16.84
C VAL A 62 1.29 33.82 17.15
N GLY A 63 0.68 34.50 16.18
CA GLY A 63 0.29 35.91 16.29
C GLY A 63 1.27 36.92 15.68
N VAL A 64 2.43 36.46 15.19
CA VAL A 64 3.41 37.30 14.49
C VAL A 64 3.66 36.73 13.11
N ASP A 65 3.30 37.50 12.08
CA ASP A 65 3.48 37.09 10.69
C ASP A 65 4.94 37.32 10.22
N PRO A 66 5.51 36.41 9.41
CA PRO A 66 6.83 36.60 8.85
C PRO A 66 6.85 37.75 7.81
N PRO A 67 7.99 38.44 7.64
CA PRO A 67 8.07 39.68 6.87
C PRO A 67 7.90 39.51 5.35
N ASP A 68 8.04 38.30 4.82
CA ASP A 68 8.07 37.99 3.39
C ASP A 68 6.76 37.38 2.87
N ILE A 69 5.76 37.21 3.73
CA ILE A 69 4.44 36.68 3.38
C ILE A 69 3.39 37.73 3.76
N VAL A 70 2.77 38.33 2.74
CA VAL A 70 1.63 39.25 2.95
C VAL A 70 0.35 38.42 3.03
N LYS A 71 -0.24 38.33 4.22
CA LYS A 71 -1.52 37.63 4.42
C LYS A 71 -2.71 38.47 3.97
N THR A 72 -3.68 37.82 3.33
CA THR A 72 -4.98 38.43 2.99
C THR A 72 -5.87 38.56 4.23
N GLN A 73 -6.88 39.43 4.15
CA GLN A 73 -7.96 39.49 5.15
C GLN A 73 -9.31 39.25 4.46
N PRO A 74 -10.00 38.13 4.72
CA PRO A 74 -9.62 37.00 5.60
C PRO A 74 -8.51 36.09 4.99
N CYS A 75 -7.84 35.29 5.82
CA CYS A 75 -6.85 34.29 5.39
C CYS A 75 -7.07 32.91 6.03
N ALA A 76 -6.48 31.88 5.41
CA ALA A 76 -6.33 30.55 5.98
C ALA A 76 -5.55 30.63 7.30
N ARG A 77 -6.12 30.09 8.38
CA ARG A 77 -5.54 30.20 9.74
C ARG A 77 -5.52 28.91 10.54
N LEU A 78 -6.34 27.92 10.18
CA LEU A 78 -6.41 26.69 10.96
C LEU A 78 -5.08 25.94 10.79
N GLU A 79 -4.49 25.54 11.91
CA GLU A 79 -3.27 24.74 11.99
C GLU A 79 -3.59 23.48 12.76
N CYS A 80 -3.40 22.31 12.16
CA CYS A 80 -3.74 21.01 12.73
C CYS A 80 -5.19 20.96 13.26
N TRP A 81 -6.09 21.63 12.54
CA TRP A 81 -7.51 21.80 12.88
C TRP A 81 -7.80 22.60 14.16
N VAL A 82 -6.86 23.46 14.57
CA VAL A 82 -7.01 24.39 15.70
C VAL A 82 -6.94 25.82 15.16
N ASP A 83 -7.82 26.70 15.63
CA ASP A 83 -7.68 28.15 15.39
C ASP A 83 -6.63 28.71 16.37
N PRO A 84 -5.43 29.14 15.91
CA PRO A 84 -4.38 29.60 16.80
C PRO A 84 -4.75 30.88 17.57
N LEU A 85 -5.70 31.67 17.06
CA LEU A 85 -6.15 32.93 17.67
C LEU A 85 -7.28 32.72 18.70
N SER A 86 -7.84 31.51 18.80
CA SER A 86 -8.91 31.20 19.76
C SER A 86 -8.44 31.08 21.21
N MET A 87 -7.12 31.07 21.45
CA MET A 87 -6.51 30.92 22.77
C MET A 87 -5.17 31.66 22.83
N SER A 88 -4.51 31.64 23.99
CA SER A 88 -3.19 32.26 24.11
C SER A 88 -2.16 31.60 23.19
N PRO A 89 -1.21 32.36 22.60
CA PRO A 89 -0.23 31.83 21.64
C PRO A 89 0.51 30.58 22.11
N GLN A 90 0.96 30.56 23.36
CA GLN A 90 1.66 29.40 23.93
C GLN A 90 0.76 28.17 24.02
N LYS A 91 -0.49 28.33 24.47
CA LYS A 91 -1.44 27.22 24.58
C LYS A 91 -1.89 26.73 23.20
N ALA A 92 -2.01 27.64 22.23
CA ALA A 92 -2.28 27.29 20.84
C ALA A 92 -1.17 26.41 20.29
N LEU A 93 0.09 26.82 20.45
CA LEU A 93 1.26 26.09 19.96
C LEU A 93 1.37 24.69 20.58
N GLU A 94 1.16 24.56 21.90
CA GLU A 94 1.12 23.26 22.60
C GLU A 94 -0.01 22.35 22.08
N ASN A 95 -1.20 22.91 21.85
CA ASN A 95 -2.34 22.16 21.32
C ASN A 95 -2.14 21.73 19.86
N ILE A 96 -1.57 22.58 19.02
CA ILE A 96 -1.21 22.28 17.63
C ILE A 96 -0.19 21.13 17.62
N GLY A 97 0.88 21.22 18.42
CA GLY A 97 1.87 20.16 18.57
C GLY A 97 1.28 18.82 19.02
N ALA A 98 0.43 18.85 20.05
CA ALA A 98 -0.26 17.66 20.56
C ALA A 98 -1.22 17.05 19.52
N ASN A 99 -1.94 17.88 18.77
CA ASN A 99 -2.84 17.40 17.72
C ASN A 99 -2.06 16.80 16.55
N LEU A 100 -0.99 17.44 16.09
CA LEU A 100 -0.14 16.91 15.03
C LEU A 100 0.44 15.54 15.40
N GLN A 101 0.93 15.40 16.64
CA GLN A 101 1.39 14.11 17.15
C GLN A 101 0.27 13.05 17.08
N LYS A 102 -0.93 13.36 17.59
CA LYS A 102 -2.08 12.44 17.52
C LYS A 102 -2.45 12.07 16.08
N GLN A 103 -2.31 12.99 15.14
CA GLN A 103 -2.60 12.71 13.73
C GLN A 103 -1.59 11.69 13.15
N TYR A 104 -0.29 11.83 13.42
CA TYR A 104 0.71 10.86 12.99
C TYR A 104 0.61 9.52 13.74
N GLU A 105 0.28 9.53 15.04
CA GLU A 105 0.10 8.32 15.86
C GLU A 105 -0.97 7.38 15.29
N ARG A 106 -1.97 7.91 14.59
CA ARG A 106 -2.98 7.09 13.87
C ARG A 106 -2.35 6.22 12.79
N TRP A 107 -1.30 6.70 12.12
CA TRP A 107 -0.60 5.99 11.04
C TRP A 107 0.54 5.13 11.57
N GLN A 108 1.24 5.57 12.62
CA GLN A 108 2.30 4.80 13.26
C GLN A 108 2.25 4.94 14.80
N PRO A 109 1.42 4.15 15.49
CA PRO A 109 1.22 4.29 16.94
C PRO A 109 2.42 3.82 17.76
N LYS A 110 3.32 3.03 17.18
CA LYS A 110 4.48 2.43 17.89
C LYS A 110 5.78 3.21 17.75
N ALA A 111 5.77 4.37 17.08
CA ALA A 111 6.94 5.22 16.96
C ALA A 111 7.10 6.13 18.20
N ARG A 112 8.33 6.61 18.41
CA ARG A 112 8.62 7.62 19.43
C ARG A 112 8.46 9.00 18.84
N TYR A 113 7.54 9.79 19.39
CA TYR A 113 7.29 11.15 18.96
C TYR A 113 8.04 12.14 19.86
N LYS A 114 8.67 13.15 19.24
CA LYS A 114 9.28 14.28 19.93
C LYS A 114 8.88 15.57 19.24
N GLN A 115 8.27 16.46 20.01
CA GLN A 115 7.86 17.79 19.55
C GLN A 115 8.95 18.83 19.88
N SER A 116 9.13 19.78 18.99
CA SER A 116 10.00 20.94 19.13
C SER A 116 9.19 22.14 18.67
N LEU A 117 8.71 22.94 19.63
CA LEU A 117 7.79 24.05 19.40
C LEU A 117 8.59 25.35 19.43
N ASP A 118 8.57 26.10 18.32
CA ASP A 118 9.38 27.29 18.05
C ASP A 118 10.86 27.12 18.49
N PRO A 119 11.58 26.09 18.00
CA PRO A 119 12.89 25.76 18.55
C PRO A 119 14.02 26.67 18.10
N THR A 120 15.13 26.56 18.81
CA THR A 120 16.45 27.06 18.41
C THR A 120 17.24 26.02 17.61
N VAL A 121 18.28 26.47 16.89
CA VAL A 121 19.19 25.57 16.14
C VAL A 121 19.80 24.49 17.03
N GLU A 122 20.19 24.85 18.26
CA GLU A 122 20.77 23.91 19.23
C GLU A 122 19.78 22.81 19.66
N GLU A 123 18.51 23.16 19.80
CA GLU A 123 17.44 22.22 20.14
C GLU A 123 17.14 21.28 18.97
N VAL A 124 17.07 21.80 17.74
CA VAL A 124 16.90 20.97 16.53
C VAL A 124 18.09 20.00 16.37
N LYS A 125 19.31 20.46 16.59
CA LYS A 125 20.52 19.62 16.57
C LYS A 125 20.45 18.50 17.62
N LYS A 126 20.13 18.83 18.87
CA LYS A 126 19.99 17.84 19.97
C LYS A 126 18.87 16.84 19.69
N LEU A 127 17.76 17.31 19.13
CA LEU A 127 16.63 16.48 18.73
C LEU A 127 17.02 15.46 17.66
N CYS A 128 17.56 15.93 16.54
CA CYS A 128 17.91 15.09 15.39
C CYS A 128 18.97 14.04 15.77
N THR A 129 20.06 14.49 16.40
CA THR A 129 21.15 13.59 16.84
C THR A 129 20.67 12.57 17.89
N SER A 130 19.80 12.97 18.82
CA SER A 130 19.20 12.05 19.78
C SER A 130 18.33 10.98 19.12
N LEU A 131 17.51 11.37 18.13
CA LEU A 131 16.62 10.43 17.44
C LEU A 131 17.40 9.46 16.56
N ARG A 132 18.37 9.94 15.79
CA ARG A 132 19.24 9.07 14.98
C ARG A 132 19.99 8.06 15.86
N ARG A 133 20.60 8.50 16.97
CA ARG A 133 21.29 7.60 17.90
C ARG A 133 20.39 6.47 18.42
N ASN A 134 19.12 6.77 18.66
CA ASN A 134 18.15 5.79 19.16
C ASN A 134 17.61 4.87 18.04
N ALA A 135 17.45 5.39 16.82
CA ALA A 135 16.91 4.65 15.68
C ALA A 135 17.94 3.71 15.03
N LYS A 136 19.24 3.99 15.17
CA LYS A 136 20.32 3.24 14.51
C LYS A 136 20.09 3.22 12.98
N GLU A 137 19.82 2.05 12.43
CA GLU A 137 19.58 1.79 11.00
C GLU A 137 18.10 1.93 10.59
N GLU A 138 17.20 2.13 11.56
CA GLU A 138 15.78 2.34 11.28
C GLU A 138 15.50 3.77 10.80
N ARG A 139 14.33 3.96 10.19
CA ARG A 139 13.95 5.25 9.60
C ARG A 139 13.53 6.26 10.67
N VAL A 140 13.94 7.51 10.49
CA VAL A 140 13.50 8.66 11.29
C VAL A 140 12.72 9.63 10.39
N LEU A 141 11.55 10.08 10.83
CA LEU A 141 10.77 11.12 10.18
C LEU A 141 11.11 12.49 10.77
N PHE A 142 11.34 13.47 9.91
CA PHE A 142 11.47 14.88 10.26
C PHE A 142 10.36 15.69 9.59
N HIS A 143 9.43 16.19 10.39
CA HIS A 143 8.37 17.08 9.94
C HIS A 143 8.75 18.51 10.32
N TYR A 144 8.77 19.40 9.34
CA TYR A 144 9.04 20.83 9.51
C TYR A 144 7.85 21.63 9.00
N ASN A 145 7.23 22.40 9.88
CA ASN A 145 6.24 23.41 9.53
C ASN A 145 6.87 24.79 9.76
N GLY A 146 6.98 25.57 8.68
CA GLY A 146 7.67 26.86 8.65
C GLY A 146 6.75 28.06 8.39
N HIS A 147 5.49 28.04 8.85
CA HIS A 147 4.52 29.10 8.53
C HIS A 147 4.73 30.43 9.28
N GLY A 148 5.43 30.40 10.42
CA GLY A 148 5.73 31.58 11.24
C GLY A 148 7.10 32.21 10.97
N VAL A 149 7.82 31.71 9.97
CA VAL A 149 9.19 32.11 9.64
C VAL A 149 9.29 32.44 8.14
N PRO A 150 10.35 33.14 7.71
CA PRO A 150 10.53 33.42 6.29
C PRO A 150 10.67 32.16 5.42
N LYS A 151 10.47 32.33 4.12
CA LYS A 151 10.69 31.28 3.12
C LYS A 151 12.14 30.77 3.14
N PRO A 152 12.36 29.49 2.80
CA PRO A 152 13.69 28.92 2.64
C PRO A 152 14.54 29.72 1.66
N THR A 153 15.84 29.82 1.93
CA THR A 153 16.77 30.60 1.11
C THR A 153 17.30 29.79 -0.07
N SER A 154 17.75 30.47 -1.12
CA SER A 154 18.46 29.84 -2.25
C SER A 154 19.81 29.23 -1.87
N ASN A 155 20.31 29.51 -0.66
CA ASN A 155 21.53 28.93 -0.11
C ASN A 155 21.29 27.61 0.63
N GLY A 156 20.02 27.19 0.76
CA GLY A 156 19.67 25.90 1.37
C GLY A 156 19.55 26.01 2.88
N GLU A 157 18.96 27.11 3.35
CA GLU A 157 18.69 27.35 4.75
C GLU A 157 17.19 27.34 5.01
N ILE A 158 16.78 26.67 6.08
CA ILE A 158 15.45 26.80 6.68
C ILE A 158 15.55 27.69 7.91
N TRP A 159 14.45 28.30 8.33
CA TRP A 159 14.47 29.27 9.42
C TRP A 159 13.93 28.68 10.72
N VAL A 160 14.57 29.04 11.82
CA VAL A 160 14.15 28.75 13.20
C VAL A 160 14.31 30.00 14.06
N PHE A 161 14.12 29.92 15.38
CA PHE A 161 14.19 31.09 16.26
C PHE A 161 15.48 31.17 17.07
N ASN A 162 15.78 32.36 17.60
CA ASN A 162 16.66 32.50 18.75
C ASN A 162 15.89 32.32 20.07
N ARG A 163 16.61 32.20 21.20
CA ARG A 163 16.00 31.95 22.52
C ARG A 163 15.01 33.03 22.98
N THR A 164 15.13 34.24 22.44
CA THR A 164 14.29 35.39 22.80
C THR A 164 13.18 35.68 21.79
N TYR A 165 13.05 34.87 20.73
CA TYR A 165 12.08 35.05 19.64
C TYR A 165 12.13 36.44 18.97
N THR A 166 13.31 37.05 18.94
CA THR A 166 13.52 38.39 18.36
C THR A 166 14.09 38.33 16.94
N GLN A 167 14.71 37.21 16.57
CA GLN A 167 15.36 37.03 15.27
C GLN A 167 15.08 35.65 14.72
N TYR A 168 14.92 35.59 13.40
CA TYR A 168 14.96 34.34 12.64
C TYR A 168 16.42 33.95 12.42
N ILE A 169 16.75 32.70 12.74
CA ILE A 169 18.09 32.15 12.64
C ILE A 169 18.11 31.12 11.50
N PRO A 170 19.02 31.24 10.52
CA PRO A 170 19.13 30.27 9.43
C PRO A 170 19.73 28.96 9.95
N LEU A 171 19.18 27.85 9.48
CA LEU A 171 19.62 26.48 9.75
C LEU A 171 19.91 25.81 8.41
N SER A 172 21.17 25.44 8.20
CA SER A 172 21.62 24.81 6.96
C SER A 172 21.04 23.40 6.79
N VAL A 173 20.47 23.13 5.61
CA VAL A 173 19.97 21.79 5.25
C VAL A 173 21.12 20.77 5.21
N TYR A 174 22.34 21.19 4.89
CA TYR A 174 23.55 20.37 4.96
C TYR A 174 23.80 19.82 6.38
N ASP A 175 23.71 20.70 7.37
CA ASP A 175 23.87 20.30 8.78
C ASP A 175 22.73 19.39 9.23
N LEU A 176 21.49 19.70 8.80
CA LEU A 176 20.31 18.89 9.10
C LEU A 176 20.45 17.46 8.58
N GLN A 177 20.94 17.29 7.34
CA GLN A 177 21.25 15.97 6.77
C GLN A 177 22.21 15.18 7.66
N THR A 178 23.29 15.83 8.07
CA THR A 178 24.31 15.24 8.93
C THR A 178 23.72 14.79 10.27
N TRP A 179 22.89 15.62 10.91
CA TRP A 179 22.31 15.28 12.22
C TRP A 179 21.25 14.19 12.16
N MET A 180 20.45 14.18 11.09
CA MET A 180 19.38 13.22 10.88
C MET A 180 19.89 11.87 10.39
N GLY A 181 21.02 11.81 9.67
CA GLY A 181 21.57 10.59 9.09
C GLY A 181 20.63 9.86 8.12
N ALA A 182 21.10 8.74 7.56
CA ALA A 182 20.29 7.84 6.74
C ALA A 182 20.00 6.53 7.52
N PRO A 183 18.83 5.89 7.32
CA PRO A 183 17.71 6.30 6.46
C PRO A 183 16.74 7.29 7.13
N SER A 184 16.25 8.28 6.39
CA SER A 184 15.30 9.29 6.90
C SER A 184 14.20 9.64 5.89
N ILE A 185 13.12 10.26 6.38
CA ILE A 185 12.05 10.85 5.58
C ILE A 185 11.77 12.27 6.08
N TYR A 186 11.59 13.20 5.17
CA TYR A 186 11.35 14.61 5.47
C TYR A 186 9.99 15.07 4.93
N VAL A 187 9.28 15.88 5.71
CA VAL A 187 8.04 16.54 5.32
C VAL A 187 8.20 18.03 5.57
N TYR A 188 8.12 18.84 4.51
CA TYR A 188 8.27 20.30 4.56
C TYR A 188 6.94 20.97 4.24
N ASP A 189 6.30 21.54 5.25
CA ASP A 189 5.11 22.37 5.10
C ASP A 189 5.49 23.85 5.26
N CYS A 190 5.84 24.47 4.14
CA CYS A 190 6.17 25.89 4.04
C CYS A 190 6.05 26.35 2.58
N SER A 191 6.04 27.66 2.38
CA SER A 191 6.12 28.25 1.04
C SER A 191 7.54 28.10 0.47
N SER A 192 7.68 28.00 -0.86
CA SER A 192 8.95 27.71 -1.54
C SER A 192 9.65 26.42 -1.09
N ALA A 193 8.91 25.42 -0.60
CA ALA A 193 9.47 24.17 -0.07
C ALA A 193 10.27 23.36 -1.10
N GLY A 194 10.00 23.52 -2.40
CA GLY A 194 10.76 22.87 -3.48
C GLY A 194 12.24 23.22 -3.48
N VAL A 195 12.61 24.44 -3.04
CA VAL A 195 14.01 24.87 -2.90
C VAL A 195 14.78 23.94 -1.96
N ILE A 196 14.14 23.52 -0.88
CA ILE A 196 14.75 22.61 0.10
C ILE A 196 15.08 21.27 -0.55
N VAL A 197 14.16 20.70 -1.34
CA VAL A 197 14.33 19.38 -1.96
C VAL A 197 15.46 19.38 -2.98
N ASP A 198 15.55 20.43 -3.80
CA ASP A 198 16.60 20.55 -4.82
C ASP A 198 17.98 20.72 -4.20
N LEU A 199 18.11 21.57 -3.18
CA LEU A 199 19.38 21.79 -2.48
C LEU A 199 19.76 20.60 -1.61
N PHE A 200 18.80 19.90 -1.01
CA PHE A 200 19.04 18.64 -0.31
C PHE A 200 19.73 17.62 -1.23
N ARG A 201 19.29 17.50 -2.48
CA ARG A 201 19.91 16.58 -3.45
C ARG A 201 21.37 16.97 -3.74
N GLN A 202 21.65 18.26 -3.92
CA GLN A 202 23.00 18.76 -4.17
C GLN A 202 23.94 18.52 -2.97
N PHE A 203 23.47 18.80 -1.76
CA PHE A 203 24.22 18.54 -0.53
C PHE A 203 24.45 17.05 -0.26
N ALA A 204 23.48 16.18 -0.62
CA ALA A 204 23.64 14.74 -0.53
C ALA A 204 24.77 14.23 -1.46
N GLU A 205 24.87 14.75 -2.69
CA GLU A 205 25.97 14.43 -3.59
C GLU A 205 27.31 14.99 -3.11
N GLN A 206 27.29 16.18 -2.49
CA GLN A 206 28.50 16.77 -1.90
C GLN A 206 29.04 15.91 -0.75
N HIS A 207 28.17 15.46 0.17
CA HIS A 207 28.56 14.55 1.24
C HIS A 207 29.21 13.25 0.72
N GLU A 208 28.66 12.67 -0.36
CA GLU A 208 29.25 11.47 -0.98
C GLU A 208 30.65 11.76 -1.56
N ARG A 209 30.81 12.88 -2.29
CA ARG A 209 32.11 13.28 -2.84
C ARG A 209 33.16 13.53 -1.76
N GLU A 210 32.79 14.22 -0.68
CA GLU A 210 33.70 14.48 0.46
C GLU A 210 34.09 13.19 1.19
N PHE A 211 33.15 12.25 1.34
CA PHE A 211 33.42 10.95 1.92
C PHE A 211 34.39 10.12 1.06
N GLU A 212 34.19 10.09 -0.26
CA GLU A 212 35.07 9.37 -1.19
C GLU A 212 36.51 9.92 -1.17
N GLN A 213 36.66 11.24 -1.08
CA GLN A 213 37.97 11.90 -1.00
C GLN A 213 38.67 11.67 0.35
N GLY A 214 37.92 11.60 1.46
CA GLY A 214 38.48 11.36 2.79
C GLY A 214 38.82 9.88 3.07
N ASN A 215 38.22 8.94 2.35
CA ASN A 215 38.34 7.50 2.60
C ASN A 215 39.35 6.79 1.67
N SER A 216 40.13 7.54 0.88
CA SER A 216 41.17 6.99 0.00
C SER A 216 42.41 6.45 0.74
N SER A 217 42.46 6.54 2.09
CA SER A 217 43.64 6.23 2.90
C SER A 217 43.49 5.12 3.96
N THR A 218 42.34 4.43 4.07
CA THR A 218 42.09 3.43 5.13
C THR A 218 41.49 2.12 4.61
N ALA A 219 42.08 0.98 5.03
CA ALA A 219 41.77 -0.37 4.53
C ALA A 219 40.38 -0.94 4.93
N ASN A 220 39.56 -0.20 5.68
CA ASN A 220 38.20 -0.60 6.06
C ASN A 220 37.16 0.26 5.32
N ARG A 221 36.68 -0.24 4.18
CA ARG A 221 35.62 0.40 3.38
C ARG A 221 34.26 0.32 4.06
N VAL A 222 33.97 1.23 4.98
CA VAL A 222 32.58 1.48 5.42
C VAL A 222 31.85 2.15 4.25
N PRO A 223 30.67 1.66 3.81
CA PRO A 223 29.92 2.29 2.73
C PRO A 223 29.49 3.71 3.15
N PRO A 224 29.49 4.69 2.22
CA PRO A 224 29.06 6.05 2.51
C PRO A 224 27.59 6.07 3.00
N PRO A 225 27.23 6.96 3.93
CA PRO A 225 25.83 7.19 4.26
C PRO A 225 25.10 7.66 3.00
N SER A 226 24.18 6.83 2.49
CA SER A 226 23.46 7.11 1.25
C SER A 226 22.31 8.08 1.49
N PHE A 227 22.63 9.37 1.58
CA PHE A 227 21.63 10.44 1.67
C PHE A 227 20.74 10.49 0.42
N LYS A 228 21.21 10.00 -0.73
CA LYS A 228 20.42 9.81 -1.96
C LYS A 228 19.16 8.95 -1.79
N ASN A 229 19.14 8.06 -0.79
CA ASN A 229 17.99 7.20 -0.50
C ASN A 229 16.98 7.83 0.48
N CYS A 230 17.21 9.07 0.94
CA CYS A 230 16.27 9.78 1.80
C CYS A 230 15.02 10.19 1.02
N ILE A 231 13.88 10.04 1.68
CA ILE A 231 12.58 10.37 1.11
C ILE A 231 12.23 11.80 1.51
N GLN A 232 11.67 12.59 0.60
CA GLN A 232 11.26 13.96 0.90
C GLN A 232 9.87 14.23 0.32
N LEU A 233 9.06 14.97 1.05
CA LEU A 233 7.74 15.46 0.67
C LEU A 233 7.70 16.97 0.97
N ALA A 234 7.48 17.80 -0.05
CA ALA A 234 7.44 19.24 0.05
C ALA A 234 6.08 19.77 -0.43
N ALA A 235 5.55 20.75 0.27
CA ALA A 235 4.20 21.27 0.04
C ALA A 235 4.02 21.95 -1.32
N CYS A 236 5.05 22.62 -1.84
CA CYS A 236 4.96 23.41 -3.06
C CYS A 236 6.27 23.44 -3.86
N SER A 237 6.21 23.92 -5.10
CA SER A 237 7.39 24.19 -5.94
C SER A 237 8.24 25.33 -5.35
N ALA A 238 9.48 25.48 -5.83
CA ALA A 238 10.44 26.47 -5.36
C ALA A 238 9.93 27.93 -5.46
N ASP A 239 9.11 28.20 -6.47
CA ASP A 239 8.56 29.50 -6.85
C ASP A 239 7.13 29.75 -6.34
N GLN A 240 6.52 28.78 -5.64
CA GLN A 240 5.13 28.83 -5.22
C GLN A 240 4.96 29.19 -3.74
N ILE A 241 3.80 29.77 -3.45
CA ILE A 241 3.37 30.13 -2.10
C ILE A 241 2.15 29.28 -1.74
N LEU A 242 2.01 28.94 -0.46
CA LEU A 242 0.87 28.18 0.03
C LEU A 242 -0.45 28.95 -0.14
N PRO A 243 -1.58 28.24 -0.34
CA PRO A 243 -2.87 28.89 -0.54
C PRO A 243 -3.33 29.62 0.71
N MET A 244 -3.91 30.81 0.54
CA MET A 244 -4.39 31.67 1.64
C MET A 244 -5.93 31.69 1.76
N ASN A 245 -6.65 30.80 1.08
CA ASN A 245 -8.11 30.76 1.11
C ASN A 245 -8.62 30.51 2.55
N PRO A 246 -9.46 31.39 3.13
CA PRO A 246 -9.92 31.31 4.52
C PRO A 246 -10.70 30.04 4.87
N ASP A 247 -11.30 29.38 3.88
CA ASP A 247 -12.05 28.15 4.08
C ASP A 247 -11.15 26.92 4.23
N LEU A 248 -9.87 27.04 3.87
CA LEU A 248 -8.86 25.98 4.00
C LEU A 248 -8.02 26.18 5.27
N PRO A 249 -7.43 25.10 5.80
CA PRO A 249 -6.39 25.22 6.79
C PRO A 249 -5.11 25.83 6.19
N ALA A 250 -4.34 26.53 7.02
CA ALA A 250 -3.02 27.03 6.66
C ALA A 250 -2.04 25.86 6.40
N ASP A 251 -2.16 24.78 7.17
CA ASP A 251 -1.44 23.52 6.99
C ASP A 251 -2.15 22.55 6.03
N ILE A 252 -2.54 23.03 4.85
CA ILE A 252 -3.23 22.20 3.86
C ILE A 252 -2.44 20.95 3.47
N PHE A 253 -1.11 21.07 3.34
CA PHE A 253 -0.27 19.94 2.97
C PHE A 253 -0.19 18.91 4.10
N THR A 254 0.10 19.35 5.33
CA THR A 254 0.08 18.48 6.50
C THR A 254 -1.29 17.84 6.69
N SER A 255 -2.37 18.63 6.60
CA SER A 255 -3.75 18.16 6.69
C SER A 255 -4.08 17.09 5.64
N CYS A 256 -3.57 17.20 4.42
CA CYS A 256 -3.68 16.15 3.40
C CYS A 256 -2.91 14.89 3.81
N LEU A 257 -1.67 15.03 4.26
CA LEU A 257 -0.80 13.91 4.62
C LEU A 257 -1.25 13.16 5.87
N THR A 258 -1.84 13.84 6.86
CA THR A 258 -2.11 13.26 8.17
C THR A 258 -3.60 13.05 8.43
N THR A 259 -4.48 13.81 7.78
CA THR A 259 -5.95 13.75 7.93
C THR A 259 -6.70 13.79 6.58
N PRO A 260 -6.36 12.90 5.63
CA PRO A 260 -6.80 12.96 4.23
C PRO A 260 -8.33 13.01 4.08
N ILE A 261 -9.07 12.19 4.83
CA ILE A 261 -10.54 12.11 4.70
C ILE A 261 -11.20 13.43 5.08
N LYS A 262 -10.73 14.07 6.17
CA LYS A 262 -11.30 15.33 6.65
C LYS A 262 -11.11 16.45 5.65
N ILE A 263 -9.90 16.60 5.10
CA ILE A 263 -9.62 17.64 4.10
C ILE A 263 -10.26 17.31 2.74
N ALA A 264 -10.33 16.04 2.34
CA ALA A 264 -11.00 15.62 1.10
C ALA A 264 -12.49 15.97 1.11
N LEU A 265 -13.19 15.66 2.20
CA LEU A 265 -14.61 16.01 2.36
C LEU A 265 -14.83 17.52 2.36
N ARG A 266 -14.00 18.27 3.12
CA ARG A 266 -14.08 19.73 3.17
C ARG A 266 -13.87 20.35 1.79
N TRP A 267 -12.82 19.93 1.08
CA TRP A 267 -12.52 20.39 -0.27
C TRP A 267 -13.63 20.01 -1.26
N PHE A 268 -14.14 18.78 -1.20
CA PHE A 268 -15.20 18.32 -2.10
C PHE A 268 -16.49 19.12 -1.93
N VAL A 269 -16.90 19.39 -0.68
CA VAL A 269 -18.07 20.23 -0.40
C VAL A 269 -17.85 21.64 -0.92
N MET A 270 -16.66 22.23 -0.73
CA MET A 270 -16.34 23.57 -1.28
C MET A 270 -16.43 23.64 -2.80
N GLN A 271 -15.96 22.62 -3.52
CA GLN A 271 -16.02 22.58 -4.98
C GLN A 271 -17.45 22.38 -5.52
N ASN A 272 -18.31 21.70 -4.75
CA ASN A 272 -19.62 21.24 -5.21
C ASN A 272 -20.81 21.84 -4.44
N GLN A 273 -20.64 22.96 -3.71
CA GLN A 273 -21.69 23.55 -2.86
C GLN A 273 -23.03 23.77 -3.59
N ASN A 274 -22.99 24.07 -4.89
CA ASN A 274 -24.19 24.34 -5.70
C ASN A 274 -24.76 23.09 -6.40
N ARG A 275 -24.08 21.95 -6.32
CA ARG A 275 -24.45 20.70 -7.01
C ARG A 275 -24.89 19.58 -6.07
N LEU A 276 -24.55 19.67 -4.79
CA LEU A 276 -24.92 18.68 -3.78
C LEU A 276 -26.39 18.87 -3.35
N GLU A 277 -27.21 17.84 -3.59
CA GLU A 277 -28.56 17.71 -3.04
C GLU A 277 -28.61 16.46 -2.15
N PRO A 278 -28.90 16.57 -0.84
CA PRO A 278 -29.19 17.78 -0.06
C PRO A 278 -27.95 18.66 0.21
N ARG A 279 -28.17 19.96 0.51
CA ARG A 279 -27.09 20.90 0.84
C ARG A 279 -26.37 20.49 2.13
N VAL A 280 -25.17 19.93 2.00
CA VAL A 280 -24.30 19.60 3.13
C VAL A 280 -23.41 20.81 3.46
N THR A 281 -23.51 21.32 4.69
CA THR A 281 -22.62 22.37 5.19
C THR A 281 -21.33 21.80 5.76
N LEU A 282 -20.28 22.62 5.85
CA LEU A 282 -18.98 22.21 6.41
C LEU A 282 -19.09 21.69 7.86
N ASP A 283 -20.05 22.21 8.65
CA ASP A 283 -20.29 21.79 10.04
C ASP A 283 -20.81 20.35 10.16
N LEU A 284 -21.45 19.83 9.11
CA LEU A 284 -21.94 18.45 9.10
C LEU A 284 -20.79 17.46 8.88
N ILE A 285 -19.69 17.88 8.24
CA ILE A 285 -18.52 17.03 7.98
C ILE A 285 -17.86 16.59 9.29
N ASP A 286 -17.78 17.50 10.27
CA ASP A 286 -17.22 17.20 11.59
C ASP A 286 -18.11 16.26 12.42
N LYS A 287 -19.36 16.02 11.98
CA LYS A 287 -20.35 15.16 12.65
C LYS A 287 -20.52 13.79 11.99
N ILE A 288 -19.75 13.46 10.95
CA ILE A 288 -19.87 12.16 10.28
C ILE A 288 -19.65 11.02 11.30
N PRO A 289 -20.61 10.10 11.43
CA PRO A 289 -20.54 9.06 12.44
C PRO A 289 -19.49 7.99 12.11
N GLY A 290 -18.97 7.38 13.17
CA GLY A 290 -18.08 6.23 13.09
C GLY A 290 -16.61 6.51 13.39
N GLN A 291 -15.78 5.50 13.11
CA GLN A 291 -14.34 5.53 13.35
C GLN A 291 -13.59 5.11 12.10
N LEU A 292 -12.44 5.74 11.84
CA LEU A 292 -11.60 5.46 10.66
C LEU A 292 -11.17 3.99 10.53
N SER A 293 -11.10 3.25 11.66
CA SER A 293 -10.75 1.83 11.69
C SER A 293 -11.93 0.89 11.44
N ASP A 294 -13.17 1.35 11.68
CA ASP A 294 -14.36 0.53 11.54
C ASP A 294 -15.04 0.72 10.19
N ARG A 295 -14.76 -0.20 9.28
CA ARG A 295 -15.26 -0.22 7.90
C ARG A 295 -16.77 -0.40 7.78
N ARG A 296 -17.46 -0.74 8.88
CA ARG A 296 -18.92 -0.83 8.90
C ARG A 296 -19.59 0.53 9.08
N THR A 297 -18.82 1.53 9.52
CA THR A 297 -19.30 2.89 9.71
C THR A 297 -19.02 3.74 8.48
N MET A 298 -19.81 4.78 8.27
CA MET A 298 -19.66 5.73 7.15
C MET A 298 -18.23 6.28 7.05
N LEU A 299 -17.66 6.75 8.16
CA LEU A 299 -16.30 7.30 8.18
C LEU A 299 -15.23 6.25 7.85
N GLY A 300 -15.36 5.03 8.38
CA GLY A 300 -14.39 3.97 8.13
C GLY A 300 -14.51 3.36 6.74
N GLU A 301 -15.72 3.31 6.17
CA GLU A 301 -15.93 2.92 4.77
C GLU A 301 -15.26 3.91 3.81
N LEU A 302 -15.47 5.22 3.99
CA LEU A 302 -14.79 6.26 3.20
C LEU A 302 -13.27 6.16 3.29
N ASN A 303 -12.72 5.95 4.49
CA ASN A 303 -11.29 5.74 4.67
C ASN A 303 -10.77 4.49 3.94
N TRP A 304 -11.57 3.43 3.89
CA TRP A 304 -11.22 2.20 3.20
C TRP A 304 -11.28 2.34 1.68
N ILE A 305 -12.32 2.99 1.14
CA ILE A 305 -12.42 3.34 -0.29
C ILE A 305 -11.25 4.23 -0.70
N PHE A 306 -10.95 5.28 0.08
CA PHE A 306 -9.81 6.17 -0.18
C PHE A 306 -8.48 5.41 -0.24
N THR A 307 -8.26 4.48 0.69
CA THR A 307 -7.07 3.62 0.69
C THR A 307 -7.01 2.75 -0.55
N ALA A 308 -8.13 2.18 -0.99
CA ALA A 308 -8.20 1.35 -2.20
C ALA A 308 -7.91 2.17 -3.47
N ILE A 309 -8.49 3.36 -3.58
CA ILE A 309 -8.30 4.25 -4.74
C ILE A 309 -6.86 4.74 -4.83
N THR A 310 -6.30 5.26 -3.75
CA THR A 310 -4.92 5.80 -3.76
C THR A 310 -3.88 4.72 -4.02
N ASP A 311 -4.05 3.51 -3.47
CA ASP A 311 -3.17 2.37 -3.75
C ASP A 311 -3.29 1.90 -5.21
N THR A 312 -4.49 2.00 -5.79
CA THR A 312 -4.76 1.68 -7.20
C THR A 312 -4.12 2.68 -8.15
N ILE A 313 -4.26 3.98 -7.87
CA ILE A 313 -3.63 5.04 -8.65
C ILE A 313 -2.10 4.85 -8.65
N ALA A 314 -1.51 4.61 -7.48
CA ALA A 314 -0.08 4.36 -7.35
C ALA A 314 0.37 3.13 -8.13
N TRP A 315 -0.36 2.02 -8.04
CA TRP A 315 -0.01 0.78 -8.73
C TRP A 315 -0.05 0.90 -10.26
N ASN A 316 -1.01 1.67 -10.79
CA ASN A 316 -1.17 1.84 -12.23
C ASN A 316 -0.26 2.93 -12.82
N THR A 317 0.20 3.86 -11.99
CA THR A 317 1.03 4.99 -12.45
C THR A 317 2.53 4.78 -12.22
N LEU A 318 2.92 4.09 -11.15
CA LEU A 318 4.33 3.97 -10.75
C LEU A 318 5.02 2.74 -11.34
N PRO A 319 6.33 2.84 -11.63
CA PRO A 319 7.16 1.65 -11.86
C PRO A 319 7.11 0.69 -10.68
N ARG A 320 7.17 -0.62 -10.96
CA ARG A 320 7.00 -1.67 -9.94
C ARG A 320 7.96 -1.54 -8.76
N ASP A 321 9.23 -1.24 -9.03
CA ASP A 321 10.24 -1.09 -7.98
C ASP A 321 9.97 0.12 -7.07
N LEU A 322 9.54 1.24 -7.67
CA LEU A 322 9.20 2.45 -6.93
C LEU A 322 7.95 2.23 -6.08
N PHE A 323 6.93 1.54 -6.62
CA PHE A 323 5.74 1.15 -5.89
C PHE A 323 6.09 0.28 -4.68
N GLN A 324 6.91 -0.76 -4.83
CA GLN A 324 7.35 -1.59 -3.70
C GLN A 324 8.05 -0.76 -2.62
N LYS A 325 8.99 0.10 -3.04
CA LYS A 325 9.77 0.95 -2.12
C LYS A 325 8.88 1.90 -1.32
N LEU A 326 7.90 2.54 -1.95
CA LEU A 326 7.11 3.60 -1.31
C LEU A 326 5.81 3.11 -0.67
N PHE A 327 5.11 2.15 -1.28
CA PHE A 327 3.76 1.71 -0.88
C PHE A 327 3.72 0.37 -0.15
N ARG A 328 4.84 -0.37 -0.07
CA ARG A 328 4.89 -1.69 0.61
C ARG A 328 5.95 -1.79 1.70
N GLN A 329 7.08 -1.11 1.57
CA GLN A 329 8.25 -1.28 2.46
C GLN A 329 8.01 -0.86 3.93
N ASP A 330 7.42 0.31 4.15
CA ASP A 330 7.15 0.90 5.47
C ASP A 330 5.70 1.42 5.52
N LEU A 331 4.96 1.05 6.56
CA LEU A 331 3.56 1.41 6.75
C LEU A 331 3.35 2.93 6.82
N LEU A 332 4.26 3.67 7.46
CA LEU A 332 4.12 5.13 7.59
C LEU A 332 4.40 5.81 6.25
N VAL A 333 5.48 5.41 5.56
CA VAL A 333 5.83 5.93 4.23
C VAL A 333 4.71 5.64 3.24
N ALA A 334 4.19 4.41 3.21
CA ALA A 334 3.06 4.05 2.36
C ALA A 334 1.82 4.89 2.65
N SER A 335 1.58 5.23 3.91
CA SER A 335 0.46 6.10 4.28
C SER A 335 0.67 7.54 3.82
N LEU A 336 1.86 8.09 4.04
CA LEU A 336 2.20 9.44 3.58
C LEU A 336 2.13 9.56 2.06
N PHE A 337 2.62 8.57 1.31
CA PHE A 337 2.54 8.63 -0.16
C PHE A 337 1.14 8.43 -0.72
N ARG A 338 0.31 7.56 -0.14
CA ARG A 338 -1.13 7.48 -0.49
C ARG A 338 -1.80 8.84 -0.29
N ASN A 339 -1.52 9.46 0.85
CA ASN A 339 -2.10 10.74 1.23
C ASN A 339 -1.50 11.91 0.43
N TYR A 340 -0.26 11.78 -0.03
CA TYR A 340 0.40 12.74 -0.92
C TYR A 340 -0.27 12.80 -2.29
N LEU A 341 -0.83 11.69 -2.80
CA LEU A 341 -1.60 11.73 -4.05
C LEU A 341 -2.83 12.65 -3.93
N LEU A 342 -3.48 12.65 -2.77
CA LEU A 342 -4.56 13.59 -2.46
C LEU A 342 -4.04 15.02 -2.36
N ALA A 343 -2.90 15.22 -1.70
CA ALA A 343 -2.27 16.54 -1.62
C ALA A 343 -1.96 17.09 -3.03
N GLU A 344 -1.40 16.26 -3.92
CA GLU A 344 -1.15 16.61 -5.32
C GLU A 344 -2.43 17.08 -6.01
N ARG A 345 -3.55 16.36 -5.81
CA ARG A 345 -4.84 16.70 -6.39
C ARG A 345 -5.44 18.00 -5.84
N ILE A 346 -5.51 18.14 -4.51
CA ILE A 346 -6.13 19.29 -3.86
C ILE A 346 -5.31 20.56 -4.11
N MET A 347 -4.00 20.51 -3.88
CA MET A 347 -3.16 21.71 -3.93
C MET A 347 -3.03 22.27 -5.35
N ARG A 348 -3.09 21.41 -6.37
CA ARG A 348 -3.13 21.86 -7.78
C ARG A 348 -4.36 22.68 -8.14
N SER A 349 -5.48 22.51 -7.42
CA SER A 349 -6.66 23.38 -7.61
C SER A 349 -6.46 24.81 -7.07
N TYR A 350 -5.35 25.06 -6.36
CA TYR A 350 -4.96 26.35 -5.82
C TYR A 350 -3.56 26.76 -6.29
N ASP A 351 -3.19 26.42 -7.53
CA ASP A 351 -1.92 26.76 -8.19
C ASP A 351 -0.66 26.35 -7.40
N CYS A 352 -0.78 25.31 -6.59
CA CYS A 352 0.28 24.83 -5.74
C CYS A 352 0.61 23.37 -6.10
N THR A 353 1.88 23.08 -6.39
CA THR A 353 2.35 21.77 -6.86
C THR A 353 3.28 21.16 -5.83
N PRO A 354 2.80 20.18 -5.04
CA PRO A 354 3.65 19.44 -4.11
C PRO A 354 4.78 18.71 -4.84
N VAL A 355 5.95 18.63 -4.21
CA VAL A 355 7.14 17.97 -4.76
C VAL A 355 7.52 16.78 -3.89
N SER A 356 7.99 15.69 -4.49
CA SER A 356 8.46 14.50 -3.78
C SER A 356 9.83 14.04 -4.29
N SER A 357 10.60 13.42 -3.42
CA SER A 357 11.83 12.69 -3.76
C SER A 357 11.76 11.29 -3.15
N PRO A 358 11.73 10.21 -3.95
CA PRO A 358 11.74 10.18 -5.42
C PRO A 358 10.51 10.88 -6.04
N ALA A 359 10.70 11.49 -7.21
CA ALA A 359 9.62 12.17 -7.93
C ALA A 359 8.61 11.15 -8.47
N LEU A 360 7.32 11.44 -8.29
CA LEU A 360 6.23 10.66 -8.85
C LEU A 360 5.78 11.24 -10.20
N PRO A 361 5.35 10.41 -11.16
CA PRO A 361 4.60 10.88 -12.31
C PRO A 361 3.27 11.52 -11.84
N PRO A 362 2.68 12.44 -12.63
CA PRO A 362 1.50 13.16 -12.19
C PRO A 362 0.28 12.24 -12.02
N THR A 363 -0.40 12.32 -10.87
CA THR A 363 -1.52 11.43 -10.52
C THR A 363 -2.88 12.13 -10.39
N TYR A 364 -2.88 13.46 -10.38
CA TYR A 364 -4.04 14.30 -10.06
C TYR A 364 -5.24 14.16 -11.01
N GLN A 365 -5.02 13.73 -12.26
CA GLN A 365 -6.05 13.53 -13.29
C GLN A 365 -6.42 12.05 -13.52
N HIS A 366 -5.91 11.14 -12.69
CA HIS A 366 -6.19 9.71 -12.86
C HIS A 366 -7.70 9.41 -12.77
N PRO A 367 -8.30 8.59 -13.67
CA PRO A 367 -9.75 8.34 -13.70
C PRO A 367 -10.35 7.82 -12.39
N MET A 368 -9.59 7.05 -11.60
CA MET A 368 -10.01 6.59 -10.27
C MET A 368 -10.38 7.71 -9.29
N TRP A 369 -9.93 8.96 -9.52
CA TRP A 369 -10.42 10.10 -8.74
C TRP A 369 -11.90 10.41 -9.00
N GLN A 370 -12.43 10.10 -10.18
CA GLN A 370 -13.87 10.24 -10.46
C GLN A 370 -14.69 9.21 -9.66
N ALA A 371 -14.17 8.00 -9.49
CA ALA A 371 -14.78 6.99 -8.62
C ALA A 371 -14.75 7.43 -7.14
N TRP A 372 -13.69 8.14 -6.72
CA TRP A 372 -13.62 8.75 -5.38
C TRP A 372 -14.67 9.85 -5.21
N ASP A 373 -14.79 10.73 -6.18
CA ASP A 373 -15.77 11.83 -6.15
C ASP A 373 -17.20 11.29 -6.09
N LEU A 374 -17.52 10.26 -6.88
CA LEU A 374 -18.82 9.57 -6.83
C LEU A 374 -19.07 8.92 -5.46
N ALA A 375 -18.06 8.25 -4.89
CA ALA A 375 -18.19 7.64 -3.56
C ALA A 375 -18.42 8.68 -2.47
N LEU A 376 -17.78 9.86 -2.56
CA LEU A 376 -18.02 10.98 -1.66
C LEU A 376 -19.42 11.54 -1.83
N ASP A 377 -19.86 11.76 -3.07
CA ASP A 377 -21.18 12.30 -3.39
C ASP A 377 -22.30 11.41 -2.80
N LEU A 378 -22.25 10.11 -3.08
CA LEU A 378 -23.22 9.13 -2.55
C LEU A 378 -23.20 9.09 -1.02
N SER A 379 -22.00 9.16 -0.41
CA SER A 379 -21.87 9.14 1.04
C SER A 379 -22.45 10.41 1.68
N LEU A 380 -22.16 11.58 1.11
CA LEU A 380 -22.66 12.86 1.60
C LEU A 380 -24.17 13.01 1.40
N ALA A 381 -24.73 12.44 0.32
CA ALA A 381 -26.17 12.47 0.06
C ALA A 381 -26.99 11.80 1.18
N GLN A 382 -26.50 10.69 1.75
CA GLN A 382 -27.16 10.01 2.87
C GLN A 382 -26.86 10.63 4.24
N LEU A 383 -25.89 11.53 4.37
CA LEU A 383 -25.42 12.05 5.66
C LEU A 383 -26.56 12.61 6.54
N PRO A 384 -27.51 13.44 6.06
CA PRO A 384 -28.59 13.93 6.91
C PRO A 384 -29.50 12.82 7.47
N ALA A 385 -29.77 11.78 6.69
CA ALA A 385 -30.57 10.64 7.11
C ALA A 385 -29.85 9.76 8.13
N VAL A 386 -28.53 9.60 7.98
CA VAL A 386 -27.67 8.85 8.91
C VAL A 386 -27.50 9.61 10.24
N LEU A 387 -27.39 10.94 10.20
CA LEU A 387 -27.35 11.76 11.41
C LEU A 387 -28.66 11.72 12.21
N ALA A 388 -29.79 11.52 11.52
CA ALA A 388 -31.09 11.34 12.18
C ALA A 388 -31.23 9.94 12.80
N ASN A 389 -30.74 8.91 12.11
CA ASN A 389 -30.66 7.54 12.62
C ASN A 389 -29.51 6.78 11.94
N GLU A 390 -28.54 6.31 12.73
CA GLU A 390 -27.36 5.61 12.22
C GLU A 390 -27.71 4.30 11.48
N ASP A 391 -28.85 3.67 11.83
CA ASP A 391 -29.33 2.44 11.17
C ASP A 391 -29.72 2.65 9.69
N ASN A 392 -29.88 3.90 9.25
CA ASN A 392 -30.17 4.22 7.85
C ASN A 392 -28.94 4.19 6.95
N PHE A 393 -27.75 3.92 7.49
CA PHE A 393 -26.52 3.89 6.71
C PHE A 393 -26.53 2.75 5.69
N THR A 394 -26.35 3.11 4.42
CA THR A 394 -26.21 2.16 3.31
C THR A 394 -24.78 2.15 2.80
N HIS A 395 -24.24 0.95 2.61
CA HIS A 395 -22.88 0.74 2.11
C HIS A 395 -22.73 1.19 0.66
N SER A 396 -21.60 1.80 0.34
CA SER A 396 -21.26 2.21 -1.02
C SER A 396 -21.15 1.01 -1.97
N PRO A 397 -21.68 1.10 -3.21
CA PRO A 397 -21.54 0.05 -4.22
C PRO A 397 -20.12 -0.05 -4.80
N PHE A 398 -19.19 0.85 -4.41
CA PHE A 398 -17.84 0.96 -4.96
C PHE A 398 -17.13 -0.39 -5.12
N PHE A 399 -17.04 -1.20 -4.06
CA PHE A 399 -16.31 -2.47 -4.15
C PHE A 399 -17.00 -3.48 -5.07
N GLU A 400 -18.33 -3.49 -5.12
CA GLU A 400 -19.09 -4.38 -6.01
C GLU A 400 -18.88 -4.01 -7.49
N GLU A 401 -18.93 -2.72 -7.81
CA GLU A 401 -18.69 -2.21 -9.16
C GLU A 401 -17.26 -2.50 -9.63
N GLN A 402 -16.27 -2.31 -8.75
CA GLN A 402 -14.86 -2.57 -9.07
C GLN A 402 -14.57 -4.08 -9.25
N LEU A 403 -15.20 -4.95 -8.46
CA LEU A 403 -15.14 -6.40 -8.71
C LEU A 403 -15.80 -6.79 -10.03
N THR A 404 -16.89 -6.10 -10.41
CA THR A 404 -17.57 -6.31 -11.69
C THR A 404 -16.70 -5.86 -12.86
N ALA A 405 -16.03 -4.71 -12.75
CA ALA A 405 -15.05 -4.26 -13.75
C ALA A 405 -13.88 -5.25 -13.91
N PHE A 406 -13.35 -5.78 -12.79
CA PHE A 406 -12.33 -6.82 -12.82
C PHE A 406 -12.82 -8.11 -13.49
N GLN A 407 -14.05 -8.51 -13.21
CA GLN A 407 -14.69 -9.66 -13.86
C GLN A 407 -14.85 -9.48 -15.38
N VAL A 408 -15.22 -8.28 -15.83
CA VAL A 408 -15.28 -7.96 -17.27
C VAL A 408 -13.88 -8.04 -17.90
N TRP A 409 -12.85 -7.52 -17.22
CA TRP A 409 -11.47 -7.63 -17.69
C TRP A 409 -11.05 -9.10 -17.89
N LEU A 410 -11.43 -10.00 -16.97
CA LEU A 410 -11.11 -11.42 -17.04
C LEU A 410 -11.72 -12.15 -18.24
N GLN A 411 -12.87 -11.70 -18.78
CA GLN A 411 -13.50 -12.34 -19.94
C GLN A 411 -12.63 -12.28 -21.20
N LEU A 412 -11.78 -11.27 -21.29
CA LEU A 412 -10.90 -11.01 -22.43
C LEU A 412 -9.43 -10.86 -21.96
N GLY A 413 -9.11 -11.40 -20.78
CA GLY A 413 -7.82 -11.24 -20.14
C GLY A 413 -6.73 -12.04 -20.84
N SER A 414 -5.58 -11.42 -21.09
CA SER A 414 -4.42 -12.06 -21.71
C SER A 414 -3.14 -11.35 -21.28
N GLU A 415 -2.01 -12.06 -21.30
CA GLU A 415 -0.68 -11.50 -20.97
C GLU A 415 -0.28 -10.28 -21.82
N GLN A 416 -0.76 -10.21 -23.07
CA GLN A 416 -0.43 -9.15 -24.03
C GLN A 416 -1.15 -7.83 -23.75
N ARG A 417 -2.12 -7.81 -22.83
CA ARG A 417 -2.91 -6.62 -22.50
C ARG A 417 -2.37 -5.94 -21.26
N ASN A 418 -2.76 -4.67 -21.10
CA ASN A 418 -2.47 -3.94 -19.88
C ASN A 418 -3.02 -4.71 -18.65
N PRO A 419 -2.23 -4.77 -17.55
CA PRO A 419 -2.67 -5.32 -16.29
C PRO A 419 -4.03 -4.80 -15.84
N PRO A 420 -4.84 -5.62 -15.15
CA PRO A 420 -6.11 -5.16 -14.61
C PRO A 420 -5.88 -4.08 -13.55
N GLU A 421 -6.45 -2.90 -13.78
CA GLU A 421 -6.32 -1.75 -12.89
C GLU A 421 -6.87 -2.05 -11.48
N GLN A 422 -7.90 -2.90 -11.38
CA GLN A 422 -8.61 -3.22 -10.14
C GLN A 422 -7.86 -4.21 -9.23
N LEU A 423 -6.69 -4.72 -9.62
CA LEU A 423 -5.99 -5.75 -8.85
C LEU A 423 -5.66 -5.32 -7.39
N PRO A 424 -5.22 -4.08 -7.10
CA PRO A 424 -5.06 -3.60 -5.72
C PRO A 424 -6.40 -3.49 -4.96
N ILE A 425 -7.51 -3.19 -5.65
CA ILE A 425 -8.85 -3.16 -5.04
C ILE A 425 -9.27 -4.56 -4.62
N VAL A 426 -9.03 -5.58 -5.46
CA VAL A 426 -9.28 -6.98 -5.09
C VAL A 426 -8.55 -7.33 -3.79
N LEU A 427 -7.29 -6.91 -3.63
CA LEU A 427 -6.53 -7.09 -2.38
C LEU A 427 -7.22 -6.41 -1.18
N GLN A 428 -7.70 -5.18 -1.34
CA GLN A 428 -8.43 -4.48 -0.27
C GLN A 428 -9.72 -5.22 0.09
N VAL A 429 -10.44 -5.78 -0.89
CA VAL A 429 -11.69 -6.52 -0.67
C VAL A 429 -11.47 -7.82 0.10
N LEU A 430 -10.32 -8.49 -0.06
CA LEU A 430 -9.99 -9.70 0.73
C LEU A 430 -10.02 -9.45 2.25
N LEU A 431 -9.81 -8.19 2.66
CA LEU A 431 -9.87 -7.80 4.06
C LEU A 431 -11.30 -7.65 4.60
N SER A 432 -12.32 -7.60 3.73
CA SER A 432 -13.73 -7.63 4.12
C SER A 432 -14.21 -9.07 4.29
N GLN A 433 -15.33 -9.26 5.00
CA GLN A 433 -16.05 -10.53 5.06
C GLN A 433 -17.13 -10.62 3.97
N ILE A 434 -17.80 -9.50 3.67
CA ILE A 434 -19.00 -9.45 2.82
C ILE A 434 -18.70 -9.91 1.39
N HIS A 435 -17.67 -9.33 0.76
CA HIS A 435 -17.33 -9.61 -0.64
C HIS A 435 -16.15 -10.57 -0.81
N ARG A 436 -15.70 -11.20 0.29
CA ARG A 436 -14.48 -12.02 0.31
C ARG A 436 -14.57 -13.21 -0.65
N LEU A 437 -15.70 -13.90 -0.64
CA LEU A 437 -15.93 -15.09 -1.47
C LEU A 437 -15.76 -14.74 -2.94
N ARG A 438 -16.52 -13.73 -3.42
CA ARG A 438 -16.45 -13.23 -4.80
C ARG A 438 -15.04 -12.76 -5.18
N ALA A 439 -14.36 -12.03 -4.30
CA ALA A 439 -13.00 -11.57 -4.55
C ALA A 439 -12.00 -12.73 -4.70
N LEU A 440 -12.10 -13.78 -3.87
CA LEU A 440 -11.25 -14.97 -3.98
C LEU A 440 -11.56 -15.78 -5.24
N GLU A 441 -12.82 -15.89 -5.64
CA GLU A 441 -13.20 -16.54 -6.90
C GLU A 441 -12.58 -15.84 -8.11
N LEU A 442 -12.71 -14.52 -8.17
CA LEU A 442 -12.15 -13.72 -9.26
C LEU A 442 -10.61 -13.73 -9.23
N LEU A 443 -10.00 -13.69 -8.05
CA LEU A 443 -8.56 -13.86 -7.90
C LEU A 443 -8.11 -15.23 -8.40
N GLY A 444 -8.81 -16.31 -8.04
CA GLY A 444 -8.54 -17.65 -8.55
C GLY A 444 -8.54 -17.68 -10.08
N LYS A 445 -9.61 -17.15 -10.70
CA LYS A 445 -9.72 -17.04 -12.16
C LYS A 445 -8.57 -16.23 -12.78
N PHE A 446 -8.14 -15.16 -12.12
CA PHE A 446 -6.99 -14.37 -12.57
C PHE A 446 -5.68 -15.16 -12.51
N LEU A 447 -5.39 -15.83 -11.39
CA LEU A 447 -4.18 -16.65 -11.24
C LEU A 447 -4.15 -17.85 -12.18
N ASP A 448 -5.31 -18.31 -12.64
CA ASP A 448 -5.45 -19.39 -13.61
C ASP A 448 -4.98 -19.00 -15.03
N LEU A 449 -4.90 -17.71 -15.34
CA LEU A 449 -4.40 -17.20 -16.63
C LEU A 449 -2.91 -17.51 -16.88
N GLY A 450 -2.17 -17.90 -15.84
CA GLY A 450 -0.80 -18.40 -15.96
C GLY A 450 0.21 -17.73 -15.01
N PRO A 451 1.50 -18.09 -15.13
CA PRO A 451 2.55 -17.64 -14.20
C PRO A 451 2.73 -16.12 -14.13
N TRP A 452 2.52 -15.41 -15.24
CA TRP A 452 2.61 -13.95 -15.30
C TRP A 452 1.57 -13.28 -14.37
N ALA A 453 0.35 -13.82 -14.30
CA ALA A 453 -0.72 -13.31 -13.45
C ALA A 453 -0.42 -13.57 -11.97
N VAL A 454 0.16 -14.73 -11.64
CA VAL A 454 0.64 -15.04 -10.30
C VAL A 454 1.73 -14.06 -9.87
N ASN A 455 2.74 -13.84 -10.71
CA ASN A 455 3.80 -12.86 -10.44
C ASN A 455 3.26 -11.45 -10.22
N LEU A 456 2.25 -11.05 -11.00
CA LEU A 456 1.61 -9.75 -10.87
C LEU A 456 0.83 -9.61 -9.55
N ALA A 457 0.06 -10.64 -9.16
CA ALA A 457 -0.67 -10.66 -7.89
C ALA A 457 0.27 -10.65 -6.68
N LEU A 458 1.38 -11.40 -6.74
CA LEU A 458 2.43 -11.39 -5.72
C LEU A 458 3.09 -10.01 -5.62
N SER A 459 3.34 -9.36 -6.75
CA SER A 459 3.89 -8.01 -6.80
C SER A 459 2.92 -6.96 -6.22
N VAL A 460 1.60 -7.10 -6.36
CA VAL A 460 0.65 -6.21 -5.66
C VAL A 460 0.74 -6.36 -4.13
N GLY A 461 1.24 -7.49 -3.65
CA GLY A 461 1.40 -7.79 -2.22
C GLY A 461 0.28 -8.66 -1.66
N ILE A 462 -0.31 -9.55 -2.47
CA ILE A 462 -1.44 -10.38 -2.03
C ILE A 462 -1.04 -11.45 -1.00
N PHE A 463 0.19 -11.91 -1.06
CA PHE A 463 0.73 -13.02 -0.27
C PHE A 463 0.39 -13.00 1.22
N PRO A 464 0.71 -11.94 2.01
CA PRO A 464 0.43 -11.91 3.44
C PRO A 464 -1.06 -12.03 3.77
N TYR A 465 -1.94 -11.59 2.87
CA TYR A 465 -3.38 -11.66 3.05
C TYR A 465 -3.89 -13.09 2.86
N VAL A 466 -3.47 -13.77 1.77
CA VAL A 466 -3.88 -15.16 1.52
C VAL A 466 -3.31 -16.12 2.57
N LEU A 467 -2.09 -15.84 3.08
CA LEU A 467 -1.48 -16.60 4.18
C LEU A 467 -2.29 -16.49 5.47
N LYS A 468 -2.73 -15.27 5.82
CA LYS A 468 -3.56 -15.05 7.01
C LYS A 468 -4.93 -15.74 6.91
N LEU A 469 -5.51 -15.85 5.72
CA LEU A 469 -6.81 -16.50 5.52
C LEU A 469 -6.79 -18.01 5.83
N LEU A 470 -5.62 -18.66 5.76
CA LEU A 470 -5.48 -20.08 6.14
C LEU A 470 -5.84 -20.35 7.62
N GLN A 471 -5.80 -19.34 8.48
CA GLN A 471 -6.02 -19.52 9.92
C GLN A 471 -7.49 -19.49 10.35
N GLY A 472 -8.42 -19.04 9.49
CA GLY A 472 -9.78 -18.70 9.96
C GLY A 472 -10.95 -18.96 9.01
N ALA A 473 -10.72 -19.35 7.75
CA ALA A 473 -11.79 -19.45 6.75
C ALA A 473 -12.02 -20.90 6.27
N LYS A 474 -12.79 -21.69 7.03
CA LYS A 474 -13.15 -23.08 6.66
C LYS A 474 -14.09 -23.14 5.44
N GLU A 475 -14.97 -22.17 5.29
CA GLU A 475 -15.89 -22.07 4.15
C GLU A 475 -15.19 -21.78 2.81
N LEU A 476 -13.95 -21.27 2.85
CA LEU A 476 -13.19 -20.86 1.68
C LEU A 476 -12.15 -21.91 1.25
N ARG A 477 -12.22 -23.13 1.80
CA ARG A 477 -11.25 -24.22 1.58
C ARG A 477 -10.94 -24.50 0.10
N PRO A 478 -11.93 -24.75 -0.78
CA PRO A 478 -11.64 -25.04 -2.18
C PRO A 478 -10.90 -23.89 -2.88
N LEU A 479 -11.34 -22.65 -2.64
CA LEU A 479 -10.75 -21.45 -3.26
C LEU A 479 -9.32 -21.19 -2.77
N LEU A 480 -9.09 -21.31 -1.46
CA LEU A 480 -7.76 -21.09 -0.88
C LEU A 480 -6.77 -22.15 -1.32
N VAL A 481 -7.19 -23.41 -1.42
CA VAL A 481 -6.33 -24.48 -1.97
C VAL A 481 -5.97 -24.20 -3.42
N PHE A 482 -6.95 -23.82 -4.24
CA PHE A 482 -6.70 -23.48 -5.64
C PHE A 482 -5.68 -22.32 -5.77
N ILE A 483 -5.88 -21.23 -5.04
CA ILE A 483 -4.96 -20.08 -5.05
C ILE A 483 -3.54 -20.50 -4.61
N TRP A 484 -3.42 -21.27 -3.52
CA TRP A 484 -2.11 -21.70 -3.03
C TRP A 484 -1.42 -22.68 -3.97
N ALA A 485 -2.17 -23.56 -4.64
CA ALA A 485 -1.60 -24.42 -5.67
C ALA A 485 -1.02 -23.59 -6.84
N LYS A 486 -1.72 -22.53 -7.28
CA LYS A 486 -1.21 -21.61 -8.31
C LYS A 486 0.03 -20.85 -7.84
N ILE A 487 0.05 -20.35 -6.60
CA ILE A 487 1.22 -19.66 -6.03
C ILE A 487 2.43 -20.61 -5.94
N LEU A 488 2.27 -21.80 -5.37
CA LEU A 488 3.36 -22.76 -5.17
C LEU A 488 3.88 -23.36 -6.47
N ALA A 489 3.04 -23.43 -7.52
CA ALA A 489 3.47 -23.83 -8.86
C ALA A 489 4.46 -22.83 -9.48
N VAL A 490 4.41 -21.55 -9.08
CA VAL A 490 5.29 -20.49 -9.59
C VAL A 490 6.46 -20.22 -8.64
N ASP A 491 6.20 -20.11 -7.34
CA ASP A 491 7.23 -19.83 -6.33
C ASP A 491 7.15 -20.79 -5.13
N VAL A 492 7.95 -21.85 -5.19
CA VAL A 492 8.08 -22.86 -4.13
C VAL A 492 8.73 -22.31 -2.85
N THR A 493 9.44 -21.18 -2.91
CA THR A 493 10.11 -20.60 -1.72
C THR A 493 9.12 -20.22 -0.62
N CYS A 494 7.84 -20.05 -0.98
CA CYS A 494 6.72 -19.84 -0.07
C CYS A 494 6.55 -20.96 0.99
N GLN A 495 7.16 -22.13 0.78
CA GLN A 495 7.16 -23.23 1.74
C GLN A 495 7.64 -22.83 3.15
N ALA A 496 8.63 -21.92 3.25
CA ALA A 496 9.17 -21.48 4.54
C ALA A 496 8.12 -20.71 5.36
N ASP A 497 7.37 -19.83 4.71
CA ASP A 497 6.30 -19.04 5.34
C ASP A 497 5.11 -19.93 5.75
N LEU A 498 4.75 -20.91 4.91
CA LEU A 498 3.69 -21.88 5.21
C LEU A 498 4.02 -22.78 6.41
N VAL A 499 5.27 -23.16 6.60
CA VAL A 499 5.69 -23.94 7.77
C VAL A 499 5.69 -23.07 9.01
N ARG A 500 6.30 -21.88 8.94
CA ARG A 500 6.38 -20.92 10.05
C ARG A 500 5.00 -20.59 10.64
N ASP A 501 4.01 -20.34 9.77
CA ASP A 501 2.68 -19.90 10.20
C ASP A 501 1.68 -21.07 10.33
N ASN A 502 2.17 -22.32 10.38
CA ASN A 502 1.37 -23.54 10.47
C ASN A 502 0.36 -23.78 9.33
N GLY A 503 0.55 -23.14 8.17
CA GLY A 503 -0.31 -23.29 6.99
C GLY A 503 -0.36 -24.72 6.43
N HIS A 504 0.68 -25.53 6.62
CA HIS A 504 0.69 -26.95 6.21
C HIS A 504 -0.46 -27.77 6.84
N LYS A 505 -0.87 -27.44 8.07
CA LYS A 505 -1.99 -28.12 8.76
C LYS A 505 -3.32 -27.87 8.05
N TYR A 506 -3.47 -26.72 7.39
CA TYR A 506 -4.67 -26.39 6.62
C TYR A 506 -4.87 -27.38 5.47
N PHE A 507 -3.84 -27.57 4.64
CA PHE A 507 -3.88 -28.50 3.51
C PHE A 507 -4.04 -29.95 3.95
N LEU A 508 -3.41 -30.33 5.06
CA LEU A 508 -3.60 -31.66 5.65
C LEU A 508 -5.06 -31.90 6.05
N SER A 509 -5.71 -30.92 6.69
CA SER A 509 -7.11 -31.04 7.09
C SER A 509 -8.07 -31.22 5.90
N ILE A 510 -7.68 -30.71 4.73
CA ILE A 510 -8.45 -30.84 3.48
C ILE A 510 -8.24 -32.22 2.87
N LEU A 511 -7.02 -32.74 2.91
CA LEU A 511 -6.72 -34.10 2.43
C LEU A 511 -7.44 -35.19 3.25
N GLN A 512 -7.57 -34.97 4.57
CA GLN A 512 -8.29 -35.87 5.48
C GLN A 512 -9.80 -35.88 5.27
N ASP A 513 -10.36 -34.82 4.70
CA ASP A 513 -11.80 -34.64 4.57
C ASP A 513 -12.31 -35.23 3.24
N THR A 514 -12.83 -36.45 3.29
CA THR A 514 -13.33 -37.19 2.12
C THR A 514 -14.60 -36.58 1.51
N THR A 515 -15.24 -35.61 2.18
CA THR A 515 -16.38 -34.88 1.60
C THR A 515 -15.94 -33.87 0.54
N ILE A 516 -14.67 -33.48 0.54
CA ILE A 516 -14.08 -32.56 -0.44
C ILE A 516 -13.75 -33.31 -1.73
N ARG A 517 -14.03 -32.68 -2.88
CA ARG A 517 -13.79 -33.24 -4.21
C ARG A 517 -12.33 -33.70 -4.37
N SER A 518 -12.12 -34.83 -5.05
CA SER A 518 -10.77 -35.37 -5.26
C SER A 518 -9.83 -34.39 -5.99
N GLU A 519 -10.35 -33.49 -6.83
CA GLU A 519 -9.57 -32.42 -7.48
C GLU A 519 -8.97 -31.44 -6.47
N ASP A 520 -9.78 -30.96 -5.53
CA ASP A 520 -9.33 -30.05 -4.47
C ASP A 520 -8.35 -30.76 -3.52
N ARG A 521 -8.61 -32.03 -3.19
CA ARG A 521 -7.66 -32.86 -2.42
C ARG A 521 -6.34 -33.07 -3.17
N THR A 522 -6.38 -33.23 -4.50
CA THR A 522 -5.16 -33.34 -5.32
C THR A 522 -4.32 -32.07 -5.23
N MET A 523 -4.95 -30.90 -5.32
CA MET A 523 -4.26 -29.61 -5.15
C MET A 523 -3.70 -29.43 -3.74
N ALA A 524 -4.41 -29.89 -2.71
CA ALA A 524 -3.90 -29.88 -1.33
C ALA A 524 -2.67 -30.81 -1.18
N THR A 525 -2.71 -32.00 -1.78
CA THR A 525 -1.56 -32.91 -1.80
C THR A 525 -0.38 -32.32 -2.58
N PHE A 526 -0.63 -31.64 -3.70
CA PHE A 526 0.40 -30.89 -4.44
C PHE A 526 1.05 -29.82 -3.55
N ALA A 527 0.25 -29.02 -2.83
CA ALA A 527 0.77 -28.00 -1.93
C ALA A 527 1.62 -28.61 -0.81
N LEU A 528 1.18 -29.72 -0.20
CA LEU A 528 1.96 -30.48 0.80
C LEU A 528 3.26 -31.03 0.21
N ALA A 529 3.20 -31.59 -1.01
CA ALA A 529 4.37 -32.08 -1.72
C ALA A 529 5.38 -30.97 -2.05
N CYS A 530 4.93 -29.73 -2.22
CA CYS A 530 5.79 -28.55 -2.34
C CYS A 530 6.39 -28.17 -0.99
N VAL A 531 5.60 -28.15 0.09
CA VAL A 531 6.07 -27.79 1.45
C VAL A 531 7.23 -28.68 1.94
N VAL A 532 7.22 -29.96 1.58
CA VAL A 532 8.25 -30.95 1.98
C VAL A 532 9.38 -31.08 0.96
N HIS A 533 9.33 -30.37 -0.18
CA HIS A 533 10.30 -30.54 -1.25
C HIS A 533 11.66 -29.92 -0.88
N ARG A 534 12.66 -30.78 -0.60
CA ARG A 534 14.03 -30.36 -0.24
C ARG A 534 14.04 -29.33 0.91
N HIS A 535 13.17 -29.54 1.90
CA HIS A 535 12.97 -28.61 3.00
C HIS A 535 12.77 -29.36 4.33
N ALA A 536 13.87 -29.51 5.08
CA ALA A 536 13.90 -30.30 6.32
C ALA A 536 12.86 -29.85 7.36
N ALA A 537 12.73 -28.54 7.60
CA ALA A 537 11.72 -28.02 8.52
C ALA A 537 10.28 -28.35 8.08
N GLY A 538 10.02 -28.41 6.78
CA GLY A 538 8.74 -28.85 6.23
C GLY A 538 8.52 -30.36 6.38
N GLN A 539 9.55 -31.17 6.15
CA GLN A 539 9.52 -32.62 6.37
C GLN A 539 9.24 -32.95 7.85
N ASP A 540 9.92 -32.29 8.78
CA ASP A 540 9.70 -32.40 10.23
C ASP A 540 8.24 -32.05 10.61
N ALA A 541 7.76 -30.90 10.16
CA ALA A 541 6.41 -30.41 10.47
C ALA A 541 5.31 -31.33 9.91
N ALA A 542 5.50 -31.84 8.69
CA ALA A 542 4.60 -32.78 8.06
C ALA A 542 4.60 -34.16 8.76
N ARG A 543 5.76 -34.64 9.21
CA ARG A 543 5.89 -35.90 9.96
C ARG A 543 5.17 -35.82 11.30
N VAL A 544 5.38 -34.74 12.07
CA VAL A 544 4.69 -34.49 13.35
C VAL A 544 3.18 -34.40 13.15
N SER A 545 2.73 -33.93 11.99
CA SER A 545 1.31 -33.84 11.65
C SER A 545 0.71 -35.14 11.09
N ASN A 546 1.42 -36.28 11.12
CA ASN A 546 0.95 -37.59 10.63
C ASN A 546 0.63 -37.64 9.13
N LEU A 547 1.35 -36.86 8.29
CA LEU A 547 1.12 -36.84 6.83
C LEU A 547 1.21 -38.24 6.19
N VAL A 548 2.07 -39.12 6.71
CA VAL A 548 2.24 -40.49 6.18
C VAL A 548 0.94 -41.29 6.26
N SER A 549 0.31 -41.35 7.43
CA SER A 549 -0.94 -42.12 7.62
C SER A 549 -2.03 -41.59 6.70
N VAL A 550 -2.20 -40.26 6.68
CA VAL A 550 -3.20 -39.59 5.86
C VAL A 550 -3.01 -39.90 4.37
N CYS A 551 -1.77 -39.86 3.88
CA CYS A 551 -1.50 -40.16 2.48
C CYS A 551 -1.77 -41.63 2.12
N LEU A 552 -1.43 -42.56 3.01
CA LEU A 552 -1.63 -44.00 2.79
C LEU A 552 -3.12 -44.37 2.78
N GLU A 553 -3.92 -43.76 3.64
CA GLU A 553 -5.39 -43.95 3.68
C GLU A 553 -6.07 -43.52 2.37
N GLN A 554 -5.54 -42.49 1.71
CA GLN A 554 -6.11 -41.93 0.48
C GLN A 554 -5.56 -42.57 -0.82
N LEU A 555 -4.61 -43.52 -0.71
CA LEU A 555 -3.93 -44.09 -1.88
C LEU A 555 -4.85 -44.95 -2.77
N GLY A 556 -5.98 -45.42 -2.21
CA GLY A 556 -7.02 -46.17 -2.93
C GLY A 556 -8.07 -45.30 -3.64
N ASP A 557 -7.94 -43.97 -3.63
CA ASP A 557 -8.93 -43.07 -4.25
C ASP A 557 -9.08 -43.33 -5.76
N PRO A 558 -10.30 -43.26 -6.34
CA PRO A 558 -10.51 -43.49 -7.77
C PRO A 558 -9.81 -42.47 -8.67
N ASN A 559 -9.51 -41.26 -8.19
CA ASN A 559 -8.87 -40.23 -9.00
C ASN A 559 -7.36 -40.55 -9.23
N PRO A 560 -6.92 -40.74 -10.49
CA PRO A 560 -5.53 -41.11 -10.78
C PRO A 560 -4.52 -40.01 -10.45
N LEU A 561 -4.89 -38.73 -10.59
CA LEU A 561 -4.01 -37.61 -10.27
C LEU A 561 -3.78 -37.48 -8.78
N LEU A 562 -4.81 -37.75 -7.96
CA LEU A 562 -4.66 -37.77 -6.52
C LEU A 562 -3.66 -38.86 -6.10
N ARG A 563 -3.80 -40.08 -6.61
CA ARG A 563 -2.87 -41.19 -6.33
C ARG A 563 -1.43 -40.84 -6.73
N GLN A 564 -1.26 -40.21 -7.90
CA GLN A 564 0.05 -39.77 -8.37
C GLN A 564 0.69 -38.76 -7.40
N TRP A 565 -0.05 -37.70 -7.02
CA TRP A 565 0.48 -36.68 -6.12
C TRP A 565 0.69 -37.20 -4.70
N LEU A 566 -0.11 -38.14 -4.22
CA LEU A 566 0.10 -38.82 -2.93
C LEU A 566 1.44 -39.56 -2.91
N ALA A 567 1.73 -40.34 -3.97
CA ALA A 567 3.01 -41.05 -4.10
C ALA A 567 4.20 -40.07 -4.18
N LEU A 568 4.07 -38.99 -4.96
CA LEU A 568 5.10 -37.95 -5.06
C LEU A 568 5.33 -37.24 -3.71
N CYS A 569 4.26 -36.96 -2.97
CA CYS A 569 4.31 -36.32 -1.65
C CYS A 569 5.07 -37.21 -0.64
N LEU A 570 4.71 -38.50 -0.57
CA LEU A 570 5.42 -39.48 0.27
C LEU A 570 6.89 -39.62 -0.13
N GLY A 571 7.18 -39.73 -1.42
CA GLY A 571 8.55 -39.83 -1.93
C GLY A 571 9.40 -38.60 -1.57
N ARG A 572 8.84 -37.38 -1.68
CA ARG A 572 9.53 -36.14 -1.30
C ARG A 572 9.71 -36.01 0.21
N LEU A 573 8.77 -36.50 1.01
CA LEU A 573 8.84 -36.43 2.46
C LEU A 573 10.07 -37.18 3.01
N TRP A 574 10.41 -38.34 2.43
CA TRP A 574 11.49 -39.22 2.93
C TRP A 574 12.78 -39.08 2.11
N HIS A 575 12.78 -38.19 1.12
CA HIS A 575 13.94 -37.94 0.28
C HIS A 575 15.00 -37.16 1.07
N ASN A 576 16.16 -37.81 1.28
CA ASN A 576 17.31 -37.26 2.00
C ASN A 576 16.95 -36.74 3.41
N TYR A 577 16.04 -37.43 4.10
CA TYR A 577 15.56 -37.10 5.44
C TYR A 577 15.91 -38.23 6.42
#